data_AF-A0A0C2BRY5-F1
#
_entry.id   AF-A0A0C2BRY5-F1
#
_cell.length_a   1.000
_cell.length_b   1.000
_cell.length_c   1.000
_cell.angle_alpha   90.00
_cell.angle_beta   90.00
_cell.angle_gamma   90.00
#
_symmetry.space_group_name_H-M   'P 1'
#
loop_
_entity.id
_entity.type
_entity.pdbx_description
1 polymer ?
#
loop_
_entity_poly.entity_id
_entity_poly.type
_entity_poly.pdbx_seq_one_letter_code
_entity_poly.pdbx_strand_id
1 'polypeptide(L)'
;MHVFEAFSGSAFEESSLYEEHKGLLQYETAYNELCEDLINRENVVEQLRAEQFEAYFGEQINLCPITDYMAWVLGMPQPSSYIPSLVGMDTTNKMSYLERVRNIYSTLLYVYFMENSVEETTEVFRRKYGAHFPNLGNIAADSDMIFVSTDEFIEFPRPTLPNVVHIGGLGFRENIGDYVLSEPYLEEMEKGEKGMVYLSFGTVVNTTSLPKFAMTAVIETVKQTPDYHFIVAVDTYDQPGGTPRFSFIPDLSHSSADDTLSVTEGRHRPNKEAALIPAFVM
;
A
#
# COMPACT_ATOMS: atom_id res chain seq x y z
N MET A 1 -14.22 -15.61 -19.76
CA MET A 1 -13.51 -14.37 -19.43
C MET A 1 -13.22 -14.44 -17.95
N HIS A 2 -11.95 -14.40 -17.56
CA HIS A 2 -11.57 -14.42 -16.15
C HIS A 2 -11.87 -13.05 -15.53
N VAL A 3 -12.33 -13.03 -14.27
CA VAL A 3 -12.68 -11.79 -13.54
C VAL A 3 -11.53 -10.77 -13.59
N PHE A 4 -10.29 -11.24 -13.46
CA PHE A 4 -9.10 -10.38 -13.50
C PHE A 4 -8.84 -9.72 -14.86
N GLU A 5 -9.16 -10.39 -15.97
CA GLU A 5 -9.01 -9.82 -17.31
C GLU A 5 -9.96 -8.63 -17.51
N ALA A 6 -11.17 -8.71 -16.95
CA ALA A 6 -12.18 -7.64 -17.03
C ALA A 6 -11.77 -6.37 -16.26
N PHE A 7 -11.15 -6.52 -15.09
CA PHE A 7 -10.61 -5.39 -14.31
C PHE A 7 -9.38 -4.76 -14.95
N SER A 8 -8.45 -5.57 -15.49
CA SER A 8 -7.16 -5.09 -16.02
C SER A 8 -7.27 -4.14 -17.21
N GLY A 9 -8.32 -4.26 -18.03
CA GLY A 9 -8.46 -3.48 -19.26
C GLY A 9 -9.16 -2.13 -19.13
N SER A 10 -9.71 -1.80 -17.96
CA SER A 10 -10.66 -0.68 -17.82
C SER A 10 -10.48 0.21 -16.58
N ALA A 11 -9.67 -0.21 -15.60
CA ALA A 11 -9.77 0.37 -14.25
C ALA A 11 -8.81 1.52 -13.93
N PHE A 12 -7.70 1.71 -14.64
CA PHE A 12 -6.70 2.73 -14.28
C PHE A 12 -6.07 3.35 -15.55
N GLU A 13 -6.29 4.65 -15.74
CA GLU A 13 -5.69 5.45 -16.81
C GLU A 13 -4.25 5.81 -16.42
N GLU A 14 -3.30 5.73 -17.37
CA GLU A 14 -1.93 6.23 -17.15
C GLU A 14 -1.99 7.72 -16.75
N SER A 15 -1.58 8.05 -15.53
CA SER A 15 -1.44 9.44 -15.11
C SER A 15 -0.37 10.14 -15.92
N SER A 16 -0.61 11.39 -16.31
CA SER A 16 0.46 12.19 -16.90
C SER A 16 1.53 12.47 -15.85
N LEU A 17 2.80 12.48 -16.26
CA LEU A 17 3.94 12.86 -15.39
C LEU A 17 3.72 14.19 -14.64
N TYR A 18 2.96 15.12 -15.21
CA TYR A 18 2.63 16.39 -14.57
C TYR A 18 1.69 16.22 -13.37
N GLU A 19 0.64 15.41 -13.50
CA GLU A 19 -0.29 15.16 -12.40
C GLU A 19 0.35 14.31 -11.31
N GLU A 20 1.21 13.35 -11.67
CA GLU A 20 2.04 12.61 -10.69
C GLU A 20 2.93 13.55 -9.90
N HIS A 21 3.67 14.41 -10.58
CA HIS A 21 4.58 15.36 -9.93
C HIS A 21 3.82 16.35 -9.02
N LYS A 22 2.68 16.84 -9.47
CA LYS A 22 1.81 17.72 -8.67
C LYS A 22 1.27 16.99 -7.43
N GLY A 23 0.87 15.73 -7.56
CA GLY A 23 0.43 14.90 -6.45
C GLY A 23 1.54 14.69 -5.42
N LEU A 24 2.76 14.42 -5.87
CA LEU A 24 3.94 14.29 -5.00
C LEU A 24 4.22 15.59 -4.23
N LEU A 25 4.19 16.75 -4.89
CA LEU A 25 4.39 18.04 -4.23
C LEU A 25 3.30 18.34 -3.19
N GLN A 26 2.05 17.97 -3.47
CA GLN A 26 0.94 18.13 -2.52
C GLN A 26 1.12 17.23 -1.29
N TYR A 27 1.50 15.97 -1.51
CA TYR A 27 1.81 15.03 -0.44
C TYR A 27 2.95 15.53 0.43
N GLU A 28 4.04 15.97 -0.19
CA GLU A 28 5.20 16.53 0.50
C GLU A 28 4.85 17.76 1.33
N THR A 29 4.06 18.69 0.77
CA THR A 29 3.62 19.89 1.49
C THR A 29 2.82 19.50 2.74
N ALA A 30 1.85 18.60 2.60
CA ALA A 30 1.04 18.12 3.72
C ALA A 30 1.87 17.37 4.77
N TYR A 31 2.85 16.59 4.34
CA TYR A 31 3.77 15.87 5.22
C TYR A 31 4.65 16.84 6.03
N ASN A 32 5.19 17.87 5.37
CA ASN A 32 5.99 18.90 6.02
C ASN A 32 5.17 19.72 7.03
N GLU A 33 3.93 20.07 6.69
CA GLU A 33 3.00 20.74 7.61
C GLU A 33 2.68 19.87 8.84
N LEU A 34 2.44 18.57 8.65
CA LEU A 34 2.21 17.63 9.75
C LEU A 34 3.43 17.52 10.66
N CYS A 35 4.62 17.43 10.08
CA CYS A 35 5.88 17.42 10.84
C CYS A 35 6.05 18.72 11.64
N GLU A 36 5.81 19.87 11.01
CA GLU A 36 5.92 21.19 11.65
C GLU A 36 4.92 21.33 12.81
N ASP A 37 3.66 20.90 12.63
CA ASP A 37 2.66 20.90 13.69
C ASP A 37 3.08 19.98 14.86
N LEU A 38 3.49 18.74 14.57
CA LEU A 38 3.89 17.77 15.58
C LEU A 38 5.04 18.29 16.44
N ILE A 39 6.11 18.78 15.82
CA ILE A 39 7.26 19.30 16.57
C ILE A 39 6.90 20.55 17.37
N ASN A 40 5.87 21.30 16.97
CA ASN A 40 5.37 22.50 17.66
C ASN A 40 4.42 22.22 18.83
N ARG A 41 3.98 20.98 19.02
CA ARG A 41 3.22 20.57 20.21
C ARG A 41 4.14 20.37 21.41
N GLU A 42 4.45 21.45 22.14
CA GLU A 42 5.38 21.44 23.28
C GLU A 42 5.03 20.39 24.34
N ASN A 43 3.75 20.26 24.67
CA ASN A 43 3.28 19.27 25.64
C ASN A 43 3.64 17.82 25.26
N VAL A 44 3.55 17.49 23.96
CA VAL A 44 3.89 16.16 23.45
C VAL A 44 5.41 15.98 23.44
N VAL A 45 6.16 16.96 22.93
CA VAL A 45 7.63 16.88 22.85
C VAL A 45 8.26 16.82 24.24
N GLU A 46 7.74 17.57 25.22
CA GLU A 46 8.21 17.51 26.61
C GLU A 46 7.91 16.15 27.26
N GLN A 47 6.73 15.59 27.02
CA GLN A 47 6.40 14.25 27.48
C GLN A 47 7.37 13.21 26.90
N LEU A 48 7.59 13.24 25.58
CA LEU A 48 8.53 12.32 24.91
C LEU A 48 9.97 12.45 25.43
N ARG A 49 10.40 13.66 25.81
CA ARG A 49 11.73 13.89 26.42
C ARG A 49 11.81 13.41 27.87
N ALA A 50 10.70 13.48 28.59
CA ALA A 50 10.63 13.01 29.97
C ALA A 50 10.62 11.48 30.06
N GLU A 51 10.07 10.82 29.04
CA GLU A 51 10.13 9.37 28.88
C GLU A 51 11.57 8.92 28.53
N GLN A 52 12.01 7.81 29.13
CA GLN A 52 13.34 7.23 28.90
C GLN A 52 13.18 6.02 27.97
N PHE A 53 13.15 6.27 26.66
CA PHE A 53 13.07 5.20 25.67
C PHE A 53 14.43 4.53 25.47
N GLU A 54 14.43 3.20 25.50
CA GLU A 54 15.62 2.39 25.18
C GLU A 54 15.71 2.07 23.67
N ALA A 55 14.58 2.17 22.96
CA ALA A 55 14.49 1.93 21.53
C ALA A 55 13.36 2.80 20.92
N TYR A 56 13.52 3.15 19.65
CA TYR A 56 12.52 3.85 18.86
C TYR A 56 12.22 3.07 17.58
N PHE A 57 10.94 2.89 17.28
CA PHE A 57 10.49 2.33 16.01
C PHE A 57 9.89 3.47 15.18
N GLY A 58 10.55 3.79 14.07
CA GLY A 58 10.05 4.73 13.07
C GLY A 58 9.37 3.99 11.94
N GLU A 59 8.13 4.37 11.63
CA GLU A 59 7.42 3.87 10.45
C GLU A 59 7.64 4.83 9.28
N GLN A 60 8.09 4.29 8.16
CA GLN A 60 8.05 4.96 6.87
C GLN A 60 6.84 4.41 6.12
N ILE A 61 5.86 5.26 5.83
CA ILE A 61 4.68 4.87 5.04
C ILE A 61 5.13 4.70 3.59
N ASN A 62 5.65 3.52 3.27
CA ASN A 62 6.01 3.14 1.92
C ASN A 62 4.93 2.24 1.33
N LEU A 63 4.47 2.56 0.12
CA LEU A 63 3.55 1.70 -0.65
C LEU A 63 4.22 0.40 -1.10
N CYS A 64 5.55 0.36 -1.11
CA CYS A 64 6.33 -0.82 -1.44
C CYS A 64 7.32 -1.16 -0.32
N PRO A 65 7.67 -2.44 -0.14
CA PRO A 65 8.48 -2.89 1.00
C PRO A 65 9.83 -2.18 1.14
N ILE A 66 10.58 -2.06 0.03
CA ILE A 66 11.83 -1.30 -0.03
C ILE A 66 11.86 -0.53 -1.35
N THR A 67 11.64 0.79 -1.28
CA THR A 67 11.68 1.69 -2.45
C THR A 67 13.10 1.97 -2.91
N ASP A 68 13.24 2.52 -4.12
CA ASP A 68 14.54 2.88 -4.68
C ASP A 68 15.30 3.91 -3.83
N TYR A 69 14.55 4.85 -3.25
CA TYR A 69 15.11 5.85 -2.34
C TYR A 69 15.57 5.23 -1.01
N MET A 70 14.77 4.35 -0.41
CA MET A 70 15.20 3.66 0.82
C MET A 70 16.45 2.81 0.57
N ALA A 71 16.52 2.12 -0.57
CA ALA A 71 17.71 1.40 -0.97
C ALA A 71 18.95 2.30 -1.07
N TRP A 72 18.78 3.48 -1.67
CA TRP A 72 19.83 4.48 -1.80
C TRP A 72 20.33 4.98 -0.45
N VAL A 73 19.42 5.42 0.44
CA VAL A 73 19.73 5.93 1.78
C VAL A 73 20.45 4.88 2.63
N LEU A 74 19.99 3.63 2.56
CA LEU A 74 20.53 2.53 3.36
C LEU A 74 21.81 1.93 2.77
N GLY A 75 22.26 2.40 1.60
CA GLY A 75 23.43 1.83 0.90
C GLY A 75 23.21 0.40 0.39
N MET A 76 21.95 0.00 0.19
CA MET A 76 21.60 -1.31 -0.33
C MET A 76 21.83 -1.38 -1.84
N PRO A 77 22.47 -2.44 -2.36
CA PRO A 77 22.60 -2.62 -3.80
C PRO A 77 21.23 -2.72 -4.48
N GLN A 78 20.96 -1.81 -5.41
CA GLN A 78 19.75 -1.85 -6.22
C GLN A 78 20.06 -1.81 -7.73
N PRO A 79 20.27 -2.98 -8.37
CA PRO A 79 20.57 -3.01 -9.79
C PRO A 79 19.34 -2.69 -10.65
N SER A 80 19.24 -1.43 -11.12
CA SER A 80 18.17 -0.96 -12.03
C SER A 80 18.13 -1.66 -13.40
N SER A 81 18.98 -2.67 -13.65
CA SER A 81 18.91 -3.49 -14.85
C SER A 81 17.80 -4.56 -14.81
N TYR A 82 17.31 -4.90 -13.61
CA TYR A 82 16.26 -5.91 -13.42
C TYR A 82 15.33 -5.62 -12.23
N ILE A 83 15.66 -4.66 -11.37
CA ILE A 83 14.74 -4.15 -10.34
C ILE A 83 14.02 -2.94 -10.92
N PRO A 84 12.69 -2.97 -11.12
CA PRO A 84 11.95 -1.84 -11.64
C PRO A 84 11.92 -0.69 -10.61
N SER A 85 11.96 0.53 -11.13
CA SER A 85 11.75 1.78 -10.41
C SER A 85 10.31 1.84 -9.92
N LEU A 86 10.10 2.40 -8.72
CA LEU A 86 8.75 2.61 -8.19
C LEU A 86 7.92 3.52 -9.10
N VAL A 87 8.57 4.57 -9.63
CA VAL A 87 7.89 5.56 -10.45
C VAL A 87 8.09 5.29 -11.93
N GLY A 88 6.98 5.35 -12.68
CA GLY A 88 6.96 5.49 -14.12
C GLY A 88 7.21 4.22 -14.93
N MET A 89 7.09 3.02 -14.34
CA MET A 89 7.29 1.77 -15.09
C MET A 89 6.39 0.59 -14.64
N ASP A 90 5.40 0.26 -15.47
CA ASP A 90 4.69 -1.02 -15.44
C ASP A 90 5.56 -2.15 -16.01
N THR A 91 6.69 -2.43 -15.36
CA THR A 91 7.64 -3.43 -15.87
C THR A 91 7.92 -4.53 -14.87
N THR A 92 8.12 -5.72 -15.43
CA THR A 92 8.54 -6.90 -14.67
C THR A 92 10.06 -6.91 -14.49
N ASN A 93 10.56 -7.92 -13.78
CA ASN A 93 11.99 -8.22 -13.71
C ASN A 93 12.65 -8.57 -15.08
N LYS A 94 11.87 -8.67 -16.16
CA LYS A 94 12.33 -8.91 -17.52
C LYS A 94 12.14 -7.66 -18.37
N MET A 95 13.20 -6.85 -18.43
CA MET A 95 13.26 -5.65 -19.26
C MET A 95 14.16 -5.85 -20.49
N SER A 96 13.70 -5.32 -21.63
CA SER A 96 14.51 -5.08 -22.84
C SER A 96 15.56 -3.99 -22.60
N TYR A 97 16.49 -3.82 -23.54
CA TYR A 97 17.56 -2.82 -23.40
C TYR A 97 17.03 -1.39 -23.19
N LEU A 98 16.03 -0.97 -23.96
CA LEU A 98 15.47 0.39 -23.85
C LEU A 98 14.67 0.57 -22.57
N GLU A 99 13.95 -0.46 -22.12
CA GLU A 99 13.25 -0.44 -20.83
C GLU A 99 14.27 -0.30 -19.69
N ARG A 100 15.41 -1.00 -19.73
CA ARG A 100 16.47 -0.82 -18.71
C ARG A 100 17.03 0.60 -18.69
N VAL A 101 17.24 1.22 -19.85
CA VAL A 101 17.72 2.61 -19.92
C VAL A 101 16.70 3.57 -19.33
N ARG A 102 15.41 3.37 -19.63
CA ARG A 102 14.32 4.14 -19.01
C ARG A 102 14.27 3.91 -17.50
N ASN A 103 14.43 2.67 -17.06
CA ASN A 103 14.40 2.32 -15.65
C ASN A 103 15.51 2.98 -14.85
N ILE A 104 16.74 2.97 -15.36
CA ILE A 104 17.85 3.68 -14.75
C ILE A 104 17.54 5.18 -14.64
N TYR A 105 16.99 5.77 -15.70
CA TYR A 105 16.60 7.18 -15.69
C TYR A 105 15.51 7.47 -14.65
N SER A 106 14.45 6.65 -14.60
CA SER A 106 13.37 6.78 -13.63
C SER A 106 13.86 6.61 -12.18
N THR A 107 14.71 5.61 -11.91
CA THR A 107 15.30 5.40 -10.58
C THR A 107 16.10 6.63 -10.13
N LEU A 108 16.98 7.16 -10.97
CA LEU A 108 17.80 8.33 -10.63
C LEU A 108 16.95 9.58 -10.39
N LEU A 109 15.92 9.77 -11.21
CA LEU A 109 14.99 10.88 -11.08
C LEU A 109 14.20 10.78 -9.78
N TYR A 110 13.72 9.58 -9.43
CA TYR A 110 12.99 9.33 -8.18
C TYR A 110 13.87 9.57 -6.94
N VAL A 111 15.08 9.03 -6.93
CA VAL A 111 16.06 9.29 -5.85
C VAL A 111 16.31 10.79 -5.69
N TYR A 112 16.53 11.50 -6.79
CA TYR A 112 16.73 12.95 -6.75
C TYR A 112 15.53 13.69 -6.14
N PHE A 113 14.29 13.36 -6.52
CA PHE A 113 13.11 14.00 -5.96
C PHE A 113 12.96 13.71 -4.46
N MET A 114 13.15 12.46 -4.04
CA MET A 114 13.05 12.08 -2.64
C MET A 114 14.15 12.71 -1.77
N GLU A 115 15.38 12.81 -2.26
CA GLU A 115 16.47 13.51 -1.57
C GLU A 115 16.14 14.99 -1.33
N ASN A 116 15.64 15.69 -2.36
CA ASN A 116 15.20 17.08 -2.19
C ASN A 116 14.07 17.17 -1.18
N SER A 117 13.14 16.21 -1.22
CA SER A 117 12.01 16.22 -0.31
C SER A 117 12.40 16.04 1.15
N VAL A 118 13.33 15.12 1.40
CA VAL A 118 13.91 14.92 2.72
C VAL A 118 14.70 16.12 3.19
N GLU A 119 15.36 16.86 2.30
CA GLU A 119 16.03 18.12 2.66
C GLU A 119 15.02 19.22 3.03
N GLU A 120 13.89 19.34 2.32
CA GLU A 120 12.81 20.27 2.68
C GLU A 120 12.23 19.95 4.06
N THR A 121 11.93 18.69 4.35
CA THR A 121 11.51 18.26 5.68
C THR A 121 12.60 18.54 6.71
N THR A 122 13.87 18.27 6.40
CA THR A 122 15.01 18.54 7.30
C THR A 122 15.08 20.02 7.68
N GLU A 123 14.80 20.93 6.75
CA GLU A 123 14.77 22.37 7.03
C GLU A 123 13.66 22.75 8.02
N VAL A 124 12.52 22.04 8.04
CA VAL A 124 11.48 22.20 9.08
C VAL A 124 12.07 21.95 10.47
N PHE A 125 12.84 20.86 10.62
CA PHE A 125 13.48 20.52 11.90
C PHE A 125 14.61 21.49 12.25
N ARG A 126 15.44 21.89 11.28
CA ARG A 126 16.53 22.87 11.49
C ARG A 126 15.99 24.23 11.91
N ARG A 127 14.83 24.68 11.38
CA ARG A 127 14.17 25.92 11.82
C ARG A 127 13.83 25.91 13.32
N LYS A 128 13.45 24.75 13.87
CA LYS A 128 13.08 24.61 15.29
C LYS A 128 14.25 24.27 16.22
N TYR A 129 15.07 23.31 15.83
CA TYR A 129 16.12 22.73 16.69
C TYR A 129 17.53 23.28 16.39
N GLY A 130 17.67 24.10 15.35
CA GLY A 130 18.90 24.76 14.96
C GLY A 130 19.54 24.18 13.70
N ALA A 131 20.39 24.97 13.05
CA ALA A 131 21.01 24.64 11.77
C ALA A 131 21.90 23.37 11.77
N HIS A 132 22.27 22.87 12.95
CA HIS A 132 23.07 21.66 13.11
C HIS A 132 22.24 20.39 13.27
N PHE A 133 20.91 20.47 13.19
CA PHE A 133 20.05 19.29 13.20
C PHE A 133 20.41 18.36 12.01
N PRO A 134 20.64 17.05 12.25
CA PRO A 134 21.07 16.13 11.22
C PRO A 134 20.03 15.99 10.10
N ASN A 135 20.49 15.73 8.87
CA ASN A 135 19.59 15.41 7.77
C ASN A 135 18.79 14.13 8.08
N LEU A 136 17.49 14.15 7.82
CA LEU A 136 16.59 13.05 8.18
C LEU A 136 16.93 11.75 7.43
N GLY A 137 17.44 11.83 6.21
CA GLY A 137 17.98 10.68 5.47
C GLY A 137 19.19 10.05 6.18
N ASN A 138 20.08 10.86 6.74
CA ASN A 138 21.19 10.33 7.57
C ASN A 138 20.70 9.67 8.86
N ILE A 139 19.64 10.19 9.48
CA ILE A 139 19.01 9.55 10.65
C ILE A 139 18.45 8.18 10.24
N ALA A 140 17.77 8.11 9.08
CA ALA A 140 17.25 6.84 8.56
C ALA A 140 18.37 5.86 8.20
N ALA A 141 19.49 6.33 7.63
CA ALA A 141 20.66 5.52 7.30
C ALA A 141 21.37 4.93 8.54
N ASP A 142 21.26 5.59 9.70
CA ASP A 142 21.85 5.17 10.97
C ASP A 142 20.98 4.14 11.74
N SER A 143 19.95 3.58 11.10
CA SER A 143 19.05 2.61 11.73
C SER A 143 19.75 1.27 12.01
N ASP A 144 19.68 0.82 13.28
CA ASP A 144 20.27 -0.45 13.71
C ASP A 144 19.60 -1.68 13.06
N MET A 145 18.29 -1.62 12.84
CA MET A 145 17.48 -2.69 12.26
C MET A 145 16.38 -2.14 11.36
N ILE A 146 16.09 -2.86 10.28
CA ILE A 146 15.13 -2.46 9.27
C ILE A 146 14.14 -3.59 9.10
N PHE A 147 12.90 -3.35 9.50
CA PHE A 147 11.83 -4.31 9.41
C PHE A 147 11.03 -4.10 8.12
N VAL A 148 10.96 -5.13 7.29
CA VAL A 148 10.30 -5.07 5.99
C VAL A 148 9.05 -5.93 6.04
N SER A 149 7.88 -5.30 5.88
CA SER A 149 6.57 -5.94 6.01
C SER A 149 6.16 -6.74 4.76
N THR A 150 7.04 -7.62 4.29
CA THR A 150 6.74 -8.61 3.25
C THR A 150 7.63 -9.83 3.40
N ASP A 151 7.31 -10.89 2.66
CA ASP A 151 8.12 -12.07 2.52
C ASP A 151 9.17 -11.89 1.40
N GLU A 152 10.40 -12.33 1.66
CA GLU A 152 11.55 -12.20 0.73
C GLU A 152 11.32 -12.87 -0.63
N PHE A 153 10.47 -13.91 -0.69
CA PHE A 153 10.18 -14.66 -1.93
C PHE A 153 9.17 -13.96 -2.84
N ILE A 154 8.45 -12.96 -2.32
CA ILE A 154 7.46 -12.19 -3.08
C ILE A 154 8.11 -10.95 -3.72
N GLU A 155 9.24 -10.49 -3.19
CA GLU A 155 9.96 -9.35 -3.72
C GLU A 155 10.80 -9.66 -4.97
N PHE A 156 11.20 -8.59 -5.67
CA PHE A 156 12.23 -8.69 -6.68
C PHE A 156 13.56 -9.13 -6.06
N PRO A 157 14.27 -10.11 -6.65
CA PRO A 157 15.47 -10.68 -6.05
C PRO A 157 16.58 -9.63 -6.00
N ARG A 158 16.90 -9.13 -4.81
CA ARG A 158 17.90 -8.08 -4.58
C ARG A 158 18.86 -8.47 -3.46
N PRO A 159 20.13 -8.01 -3.51
CA PRO A 159 20.99 -8.10 -2.34
C PRO A 159 20.40 -7.31 -1.17
N THR A 160 20.46 -7.91 0.02
CA THR A 160 19.95 -7.36 1.28
C THR A 160 21.11 -7.20 2.27
N LEU A 161 20.92 -6.37 3.30
CA LEU A 161 21.90 -6.14 4.37
C LEU A 161 21.59 -7.05 5.58
N PRO A 162 22.60 -7.40 6.39
CA PRO A 162 22.40 -8.25 7.57
C PRO A 162 21.42 -7.68 8.61
N ASN A 163 21.20 -6.36 8.63
CA ASN A 163 20.27 -5.67 9.52
C ASN A 163 18.85 -5.50 8.94
N VAL A 164 18.60 -5.99 7.73
CA VAL A 164 17.26 -6.02 7.12
C VAL A 164 16.58 -7.34 7.46
N VAL A 165 15.42 -7.26 8.10
CA VAL A 165 14.64 -8.42 8.55
C VAL A 165 13.25 -8.36 7.94
N HIS A 166 12.95 -9.35 7.12
CA HIS A 166 11.61 -9.56 6.58
C HIS A 166 10.69 -10.08 7.69
N ILE A 167 9.64 -9.30 7.96
CA ILE A 167 8.61 -9.58 8.96
C ILE A 167 7.23 -9.75 8.33
N GLY A 168 7.20 -10.09 7.04
CA GLY A 168 5.97 -10.43 6.33
C GLY A 168 5.19 -11.48 7.09
N GLY A 169 3.91 -11.19 7.34
CA GLY A 169 3.02 -12.10 8.03
C GLY A 169 3.13 -12.13 9.55
N LEU A 170 3.88 -11.21 10.17
CA LEU A 170 3.69 -10.94 11.58
C LEU A 170 2.22 -10.57 11.85
N GLY A 171 1.63 -11.19 12.86
CA GLY A 171 0.21 -11.03 13.18
C GLY A 171 -0.70 -12.11 12.59
N PHE A 172 -0.22 -12.96 11.68
CA PHE A 172 -0.94 -14.20 11.36
C PHE A 172 -0.99 -15.08 12.61
N ARG A 173 -2.21 -15.42 13.04
CA ARG A 173 -2.42 -16.34 14.15
C ARG A 173 -2.19 -17.76 13.67
N GLU A 174 -1.47 -18.58 14.43
CA GLU A 174 -1.16 -19.98 14.06
C GLU A 174 -2.44 -20.83 13.82
N ASN A 175 -3.59 -20.42 14.37
CA ASN A 175 -4.86 -21.15 14.31
C ASN A 175 -5.89 -20.46 13.40
N ILE A 176 -5.54 -20.14 12.16
CA ILE A 176 -6.50 -19.59 11.19
C ILE A 176 -7.69 -20.56 10.94
N GLY A 177 -7.48 -21.86 11.18
CA GLY A 177 -8.49 -22.91 11.03
C GLY A 177 -9.70 -22.82 11.98
N ASP A 178 -9.61 -22.06 13.07
CA ASP A 178 -10.69 -21.96 14.07
C ASP A 178 -11.66 -20.81 13.79
N TYR A 179 -11.37 -19.96 12.81
CA TYR A 179 -12.19 -18.81 12.44
C TYR A 179 -13.16 -19.18 11.33
N VAL A 180 -14.37 -19.58 11.72
CA VAL A 180 -15.51 -19.69 10.81
C VAL A 180 -16.12 -18.31 10.65
N LEU A 181 -16.30 -17.89 9.39
CA LEU A 181 -16.95 -16.62 9.08
C LEU A 181 -18.32 -16.54 9.76
N SER A 182 -18.56 -15.48 10.51
CA SER A 182 -19.84 -15.28 11.20
C SER A 182 -20.97 -15.02 10.20
N GLU A 183 -22.21 -15.40 10.53
CA GLU A 183 -23.37 -14.88 9.80
C GLU A 183 -23.46 -13.36 10.06
N PRO A 184 -23.71 -12.52 9.03
CA PRO A 184 -24.29 -12.85 7.72
C PRO A 184 -23.29 -13.10 6.57
N TYR A 185 -21.99 -12.96 6.81
CA TYR A 185 -20.97 -13.03 5.76
C TYR A 185 -20.92 -14.41 5.10
N LEU A 186 -21.13 -15.47 5.89
CA LEU A 186 -21.18 -16.83 5.37
C LEU A 186 -22.30 -17.00 4.33
N GLU A 187 -23.49 -16.46 4.59
CA GLU A 187 -24.60 -16.51 3.64
C GLU A 187 -24.28 -15.75 2.34
N GLU A 188 -23.61 -14.60 2.44
CA GLU A 188 -23.19 -13.82 1.27
C GLU A 188 -22.17 -14.57 0.42
N MET A 189 -21.19 -15.25 1.04
CA MET A 189 -20.19 -16.04 0.34
C MET A 189 -20.80 -17.20 -0.48
N GLU A 190 -21.96 -17.71 -0.08
CA GLU A 190 -22.58 -18.86 -0.75
C GLU A 190 -23.39 -18.50 -2.00
N LYS A 191 -23.72 -17.22 -2.22
CA LYS A 191 -24.62 -16.76 -3.30
C LYS A 191 -24.08 -16.93 -4.71
N GLY A 192 -22.75 -16.97 -4.89
CA GLY A 192 -22.13 -17.10 -6.21
C GLY A 192 -22.03 -18.56 -6.68
N GLU A 193 -22.42 -18.85 -7.93
CA GLU A 193 -22.36 -20.21 -8.50
C GLU A 193 -20.91 -20.68 -8.67
N LYS A 194 -20.04 -19.83 -9.23
CA LYS A 194 -18.60 -20.10 -9.46
C LYS A 194 -17.69 -19.65 -8.33
N GLY A 195 -18.15 -18.72 -7.50
CA GLY A 195 -17.35 -18.15 -6.42
C GLY A 195 -17.81 -16.76 -6.02
N MET A 196 -17.04 -16.16 -5.12
CA MET A 196 -17.28 -14.81 -4.61
C MET A 196 -16.03 -13.96 -4.83
N VAL A 197 -16.24 -12.69 -5.16
CA VAL A 197 -15.19 -11.69 -5.32
C VAL A 197 -15.36 -10.67 -4.21
N TYR A 198 -14.33 -10.50 -3.38
CA TYR A 198 -14.30 -9.45 -2.37
C TYR A 198 -13.43 -8.31 -2.89
N LEU A 199 -14.04 -7.13 -3.00
CA LEU A 199 -13.39 -5.91 -3.45
C LEU A 199 -13.34 -4.93 -2.29
N SER A 200 -12.13 -4.53 -1.89
CA SER A 200 -11.91 -3.48 -0.90
C SER A 200 -10.87 -2.49 -1.42
N PHE A 201 -11.16 -1.20 -1.23
CA PHE A 201 -10.24 -0.11 -1.53
C PHE A 201 -9.39 0.29 -0.31
N GLY A 202 -9.55 -0.43 0.81
CA GLY A 202 -8.90 -0.11 2.08
C GLY A 202 -9.40 1.19 2.71
N THR A 203 -8.71 1.61 3.76
CA THR A 203 -9.10 2.79 4.57
C THR A 203 -8.61 4.11 3.99
N VAL A 204 -7.68 4.07 3.04
CA VAL A 204 -7.04 5.27 2.46
C VAL A 204 -7.89 5.87 1.33
N VAL A 205 -8.56 5.02 0.56
CA VAL A 205 -9.35 5.46 -0.61
C VAL A 205 -10.80 5.61 -0.21
N ASN A 206 -11.27 6.85 -0.20
CA ASN A 206 -12.69 7.13 -0.05
C ASN A 206 -13.43 6.73 -1.34
N THR A 207 -14.32 5.74 -1.24
CA THR A 207 -15.11 5.22 -2.35
C THR A 207 -16.02 6.27 -3.00
N THR A 208 -16.46 7.29 -2.25
CA THR A 208 -17.21 8.44 -2.79
C THR A 208 -16.35 9.34 -3.68
N SER A 209 -15.03 9.34 -3.47
CA SER A 209 -14.07 10.13 -4.26
C SER A 209 -13.54 9.37 -5.47
N LEU A 210 -13.94 8.10 -5.65
CA LEU A 210 -13.53 7.34 -6.82
C LEU A 210 -14.02 8.00 -8.10
N PRO A 211 -13.15 8.16 -9.11
CA PRO A 211 -13.55 8.63 -10.41
C PRO A 211 -14.68 7.77 -10.99
N LYS A 212 -15.61 8.40 -11.71
CA LYS A 212 -16.76 7.70 -12.31
C LYS A 212 -16.34 6.52 -13.19
N PHE A 213 -15.21 6.62 -13.88
CA PHE A 213 -14.72 5.55 -14.74
C PHE A 213 -14.36 4.29 -13.93
N ALA A 214 -13.69 4.43 -12.79
CA ALA A 214 -13.29 3.31 -11.93
C ALA A 214 -14.52 2.57 -11.39
N MET A 215 -15.52 3.30 -10.88
CA MET A 215 -16.77 2.69 -10.42
C MET A 215 -17.57 2.07 -11.57
N THR A 216 -17.52 2.67 -12.77
CA THR A 216 -18.15 2.10 -13.97
C THR A 216 -17.50 0.77 -14.35
N ALA A 217 -16.17 0.69 -14.31
CA ALA A 217 -15.42 -0.54 -14.58
C ALA A 217 -15.78 -1.67 -13.60
N VAL A 218 -15.94 -1.37 -12.30
CA VAL A 218 -16.42 -2.32 -11.30
C VAL A 218 -17.81 -2.84 -11.66
N ILE A 219 -18.76 -1.94 -11.94
CA ILE A 219 -20.15 -2.28 -12.28
C ILE A 219 -20.22 -3.09 -13.59
N GLU A 220 -19.43 -2.73 -14.59
CA GLU A 220 -19.38 -3.45 -15.87
C GLU A 220 -18.81 -4.85 -15.71
N THR A 221 -17.76 -5.00 -14.90
CA THR A 221 -17.19 -6.31 -14.59
C THR A 221 -18.22 -7.22 -13.94
N VAL A 222 -18.96 -6.72 -12.94
CA VAL A 222 -20.05 -7.48 -12.28
C VAL A 222 -21.10 -7.94 -13.29
N LYS A 223 -21.47 -7.09 -14.25
CA LYS A 223 -22.43 -7.45 -15.31
C LYS A 223 -21.89 -8.52 -16.25
N GLN A 224 -20.59 -8.47 -16.56
CA GLN A 224 -19.93 -9.39 -17.47
C GLN A 224 -19.62 -10.75 -16.82
N THR A 225 -19.57 -10.82 -15.49
CA THR A 225 -19.29 -12.05 -14.74
C THR A 225 -20.47 -12.44 -13.82
N PRO A 226 -21.65 -12.77 -14.38
CA PRO A 226 -22.86 -13.01 -13.60
C PRO A 226 -22.82 -14.26 -12.73
N ASP A 227 -21.88 -15.17 -12.97
CA ASP A 227 -21.71 -16.43 -12.24
C ASP A 227 -20.98 -16.25 -10.90
N TYR A 228 -20.44 -15.06 -10.64
CA TYR A 228 -19.74 -14.68 -9.40
C TYR A 228 -20.59 -13.72 -8.57
N HIS A 229 -20.54 -13.83 -7.24
CA HIS A 229 -21.14 -12.86 -6.32
C HIS A 229 -20.10 -11.84 -5.86
N PHE A 230 -20.44 -10.54 -5.90
CA PHE A 230 -19.51 -9.49 -5.50
C PHE A 230 -19.89 -8.93 -4.13
N ILE A 231 -18.90 -8.89 -3.25
CA ILE A 231 -18.95 -8.20 -1.97
C ILE A 231 -18.02 -7.00 -2.11
N VAL A 232 -18.57 -5.79 -1.99
CA VAL A 232 -17.78 -4.57 -2.03
C VAL A 232 -17.76 -3.95 -0.64
N ALA A 233 -16.56 -3.87 -0.08
CA ALA A 233 -16.30 -3.09 1.12
C ALA A 233 -16.38 -1.61 0.75
N VAL A 234 -17.37 -0.95 1.34
CA VAL A 234 -17.60 0.48 1.15
C VAL A 234 -17.45 1.23 2.45
N ASP A 235 -17.08 2.49 2.36
CA ASP A 235 -17.00 3.38 3.50
C ASP A 235 -18.41 3.55 4.12
N THR A 236 -18.44 3.80 5.42
CA THR A 236 -19.62 4.08 6.25
C THR A 236 -20.54 5.19 5.70
N TYR A 237 -20.03 6.03 4.79
CA TYR A 237 -20.76 7.13 4.17
C TYR A 237 -21.51 6.75 2.88
N ASP A 238 -21.26 5.56 2.32
CA ASP A 238 -21.94 5.09 1.12
C ASP A 238 -23.35 4.57 1.49
N GLN A 239 -24.38 5.03 0.79
CA GLN A 239 -25.74 4.50 0.97
C GLN A 239 -25.88 3.14 0.27
N PRO A 240 -26.19 2.05 0.98
CA PRO A 240 -26.25 0.72 0.39
C PRO A 240 -27.51 0.56 -0.47
N GLY A 241 -27.40 0.84 -1.76
CA GLY A 241 -28.35 0.40 -2.77
C GLY A 241 -28.04 -1.03 -3.21
N GLY A 242 -28.31 -2.02 -2.36
CA GLY A 242 -28.02 -3.42 -2.68
C GLY A 242 -28.87 -3.97 -3.82
N THR A 243 -28.27 -4.77 -4.70
CA THR A 243 -29.00 -5.63 -5.65
C THR A 243 -28.73 -7.10 -5.29
N PRO A 244 -29.52 -8.08 -5.76
CA PRO A 244 -29.34 -9.49 -5.36
C PRO A 244 -27.95 -10.09 -5.66
N ARG A 245 -27.13 -9.42 -6.48
CA ARG A 245 -25.78 -9.86 -6.88
C ARG A 245 -24.67 -8.93 -6.38
N PHE A 246 -25.04 -7.94 -5.58
CA PHE A 246 -24.17 -6.86 -5.16
C PHE A 246 -24.53 -6.45 -3.75
N SER A 247 -23.69 -6.88 -2.80
CA SER A 247 -23.87 -6.59 -1.39
C SER A 247 -22.81 -5.58 -0.96
N PHE A 248 -23.28 -4.50 -0.35
CA PHE A 248 -22.42 -3.56 0.36
C PHE A 248 -22.26 -4.05 1.78
N ILE A 249 -21.03 -4.25 2.18
CA ILE A 249 -20.72 -4.59 3.57
C ILE A 249 -19.76 -3.51 4.09
N PRO A 250 -19.95 -2.98 5.31
CA PRO A 250 -18.98 -2.07 5.89
C PRO A 250 -17.57 -2.66 5.85
N ASP A 251 -16.58 -1.80 5.60
CA ASP A 251 -15.19 -2.22 5.54
C ASP A 251 -14.79 -2.95 6.84
N LEU A 252 -14.30 -4.18 6.66
CA LEU A 252 -13.92 -5.08 7.74
C LEU A 252 -12.57 -4.69 8.34
N SER A 253 -11.83 -3.75 7.74
CA SER A 253 -10.60 -3.19 8.33
C SER A 253 -10.78 -2.65 9.77
N HIS A 254 -12.01 -2.28 10.15
CA HIS A 254 -12.39 -1.86 11.51
C HIS A 254 -13.09 -2.95 12.34
N SER A 255 -13.31 -4.13 11.77
CA SER A 255 -13.90 -5.29 12.44
C SER A 255 -12.86 -6.06 13.25
N SER A 256 -13.26 -7.13 13.93
CA SER A 256 -12.30 -7.98 14.63
C SER A 256 -11.26 -8.54 13.63
N ALA A 257 -10.01 -8.70 14.07
CA ALA A 257 -8.96 -9.29 13.23
C ALA A 257 -9.37 -10.66 12.62
N ASP A 258 -10.32 -11.33 13.27
CA ASP A 258 -10.85 -12.65 12.92
C ASP A 258 -11.80 -12.60 11.70
N ASP A 259 -12.60 -11.54 11.54
CA ASP A 259 -13.51 -11.36 10.39
C ASP A 259 -12.75 -10.89 9.14
N THR A 260 -11.63 -10.17 9.30
CA THR A 260 -10.80 -9.67 8.18
C THR A 260 -9.97 -10.78 7.55
N LEU A 261 -9.36 -11.65 8.38
CA LEU A 261 -8.50 -12.75 7.93
C LEU A 261 -9.28 -13.85 7.18
N SER A 262 -10.51 -14.09 7.59
CA SER A 262 -11.36 -15.17 7.07
C SER A 262 -12.00 -14.83 5.72
N VAL A 263 -12.23 -13.55 5.42
CA VAL A 263 -12.62 -13.07 4.08
C VAL A 263 -11.44 -13.10 3.11
N THR A 264 -10.24 -12.70 3.54
CA THR A 264 -9.05 -12.67 2.69
C THR A 264 -8.52 -14.06 2.33
N GLU A 265 -8.66 -15.06 3.22
CA GLU A 265 -8.21 -16.43 2.96
C GLU A 265 -9.24 -17.37 2.29
N GLY A 266 -10.46 -16.89 2.00
CA GLY A 266 -11.39 -17.57 1.08
C GLY A 266 -11.72 -19.02 1.43
N ARG A 267 -11.83 -19.38 2.71
CA ARG A 267 -12.07 -20.77 3.11
C ARG A 267 -13.57 -21.07 3.25
N HIS A 268 -14.15 -21.68 2.20
CA HIS A 268 -14.73 -23.03 2.25
C HIS A 268 -15.44 -23.41 0.93
N ARG A 269 -14.72 -23.86 -0.12
CA ARG A 269 -15.09 -25.00 -1.02
C ARG A 269 -13.88 -25.43 -1.87
N PRO A 270 -13.68 -26.74 -2.17
CA PRO A 270 -12.58 -27.22 -3.03
C PRO A 270 -12.66 -26.82 -4.52
N ASN A 271 -13.69 -26.08 -4.95
CA ASN A 271 -14.01 -25.83 -6.37
C ASN A 271 -14.57 -24.41 -6.65
N LYS A 272 -14.42 -23.45 -5.71
CA LYS A 272 -14.87 -22.06 -5.93
C LYS A 272 -13.69 -21.12 -5.78
N GLU A 273 -13.50 -20.25 -6.75
CA GLU A 273 -12.44 -19.23 -6.73
C GLU A 273 -12.90 -18.07 -5.84
N ALA A 274 -12.12 -17.76 -4.80
CA ALA A 274 -12.20 -16.48 -4.10
C ALA A 274 -11.11 -15.58 -4.68
N ALA A 275 -11.52 -14.46 -5.27
CA ALA A 275 -10.59 -13.45 -5.77
C ALA A 275 -10.61 -12.27 -4.81
N LEU A 276 -9.50 -12.05 -4.11
CA LEU A 276 -9.23 -10.82 -3.40
C LEU A 276 -8.53 -9.86 -4.38
N ILE A 277 -9.16 -8.73 -4.65
CA ILE A 277 -8.53 -7.65 -5.42
C ILE A 277 -8.20 -6.53 -4.43
N PRO A 278 -6.98 -6.51 -3.85
CA PRO A 278 -6.53 -5.33 -3.14
C PRO A 278 -6.36 -4.20 -4.15
N ALA A 279 -7.02 -3.05 -3.94
CA ALA A 279 -6.92 -1.90 -4.82
C ALA A 279 -5.53 -1.21 -4.85
N PHE A 280 -4.50 -1.82 -4.25
CA PHE A 280 -3.15 -1.29 -4.13
C PHE A 280 -2.07 -2.22 -4.73
N VAL A 281 -2.45 -3.13 -5.63
CA VAL A 281 -1.47 -3.87 -6.44
C VAL A 281 -1.58 -3.41 -7.88
N MET A 282 -0.91 -2.30 -8.17
CA MET A 282 -0.16 -2.03 -9.40
C MET A 282 0.85 -0.93 -9.12
#